data_AF-A0A0Q4GVM0-F1
#
_entry.id   AF-A0A0Q4GVM0-F1
#
_cell.length_a   1.000
_cell.length_b   1.000
_cell.length_c   1.000
_cell.angle_alpha   90.00
_cell.angle_beta   90.00
_cell.angle_gamma   90.00
#
_symmetry.space_group_name_H-M   'P 1'
#
loop_
_entity.id
_entity.type
_entity.pdbx_description
1 polymer ?
#
loop_
_entity_poly.entity_id
_entity_poly.type
_entity_poly.pdbx_seq_one_letter_code
_entity_poly.pdbx_strand_id
1 'polypeptide(L)'
;MLLGSESELLGSESELLGSESELLSSESELLGQTIGVRVQTIGVIGQTIRVRGQTIEVRGQTIRVRRQMIRVRGQTIRVRGQTIGVKGQTIGVRGQTIEVGGQTIGVRGQTIGVRGQTIGVRGQMIRVRGQTIGVRGQTIGVKGQTIGVRGQTIGVRGQTIRVRGQMIGVGGQL
;
A
#
# COMPACT_ATOMS: atom_id res chain seq x y z
N MET A 1 -5.19 32.15 21.93
CA MET A 1 -6.00 32.01 20.71
C MET A 1 -5.05 32.00 19.52
N LEU A 2 -4.83 30.85 18.89
CA LEU A 2 -4.20 30.78 17.57
C LEU A 2 -5.29 30.27 16.63
N LEU A 3 -5.81 31.17 15.80
CA LEU A 3 -6.82 30.89 14.79
C LEU A 3 -6.17 30.01 13.71
N GLY A 4 -6.75 28.83 13.45
CA GLY A 4 -6.40 28.02 12.28
C GLY A 4 -6.98 28.66 11.02
N SER A 5 -6.21 28.72 9.94
CA SER A 5 -6.67 29.20 8.63
C SER A 5 -7.25 28.03 7.83
N GLU A 6 -8.55 28.06 7.56
CA GLU A 6 -9.19 27.26 6.51
C GLU A 6 -9.02 27.98 5.18
N SER A 7 -8.64 27.24 4.13
CA SER A 7 -8.40 27.79 2.80
C SER A 7 -8.97 26.85 1.72
N GLU A 8 -9.65 27.42 0.71
CA GLU A 8 -10.19 26.72 -0.46
C GLU A 8 -9.71 27.41 -1.75
N LEU A 9 -9.11 26.66 -2.68
CA LEU A 9 -8.54 27.22 -3.91
C LEU A 9 -9.03 26.50 -5.17
N LEU A 10 -9.39 27.30 -6.18
CA LEU A 10 -9.86 26.88 -7.50
C LEU A 10 -8.86 27.37 -8.56
N GLY A 11 -8.33 26.49 -9.39
CA GLY A 11 -7.35 26.86 -10.42
C GLY A 11 -6.68 25.66 -11.06
N SER A 12 -5.75 25.86 -12.00
CA SER A 12 -4.96 24.76 -12.60
C SER A 12 -3.76 24.35 -11.74
N GLU A 13 -3.23 25.29 -10.96
CA GLU A 13 -2.04 25.16 -10.12
C GLU A 13 -2.25 25.94 -8.82
N SER A 14 -1.83 25.37 -7.69
CA SER A 14 -2.17 25.90 -6.36
C SER A 14 -1.23 25.35 -5.28
N GLU A 15 -0.81 26.21 -4.35
CA GLU A 15 -0.03 25.85 -3.15
C GLU A 15 -0.78 26.28 -1.88
N LEU A 16 -0.71 25.46 -0.81
CA LEU A 16 -1.41 25.76 0.44
C LEU A 16 -0.58 25.37 1.67
N LEU A 17 -0.49 26.32 2.60
CA LEU A 17 0.16 26.20 3.90
C LEU A 17 -0.90 26.32 5.00
N GLY A 18 -1.13 25.26 5.79
CA GLY A 18 -2.15 25.30 6.83
C GLY A 18 -2.40 23.99 7.58
N SER A 19 -3.26 24.04 8.60
CA SER A 19 -3.71 22.86 9.35
C SER A 19 -4.85 22.11 8.67
N GLU A 20 -5.64 22.79 7.85
CA GLU A 20 -6.81 22.25 7.15
C GLU A 20 -7.03 22.97 5.80
N SER A 21 -7.33 22.21 4.74
CA SER A 21 -7.23 22.68 3.36
C SER A 21 -8.02 21.80 2.40
N GLU A 22 -8.80 22.40 1.49
CA GLU A 22 -9.47 21.71 0.38
C GLU A 22 -9.11 22.33 -0.98
N LEU A 23 -8.88 21.48 -2.00
CA LEU A 23 -8.37 21.92 -3.30
C LEU A 23 -9.04 21.16 -4.47
N LEU A 24 -9.49 21.91 -5.48
CA LEU A 24 -10.15 21.44 -6.71
C LEU A 24 -9.42 21.93 -7.98
N SER A 25 -8.17 21.49 -8.18
CA SER A 25 -7.34 21.78 -9.38
C SER A 25 -7.00 20.55 -10.24
N SER A 26 -6.07 20.68 -11.19
CA SER A 26 -5.45 19.57 -11.94
C SER A 26 -4.12 19.10 -11.31
N GLU A 27 -3.33 20.03 -10.77
CA GLU A 27 -2.04 19.79 -10.10
C GLU A 27 -1.92 20.62 -8.81
N SER A 28 -1.31 20.06 -7.76
CA SER A 28 -1.13 20.74 -6.46
C SER A 28 0.01 20.15 -5.62
N GLU A 29 0.62 21.00 -4.78
CA GLU A 29 1.52 20.61 -3.68
C GLU A 29 0.98 21.13 -2.34
N LEU A 30 0.94 20.27 -1.31
CA LEU A 30 0.31 20.56 -0.02
C LEU A 30 1.20 20.15 1.15
N LEU A 31 1.39 21.09 2.10
CA LEU A 31 2.15 20.91 3.33
C LEU A 31 1.28 21.26 4.56
N GLY A 32 1.09 20.31 5.49
CA GLY A 32 0.15 20.52 6.61
C GLY A 32 -0.04 19.33 7.55
N GLN A 33 -0.73 19.56 8.68
CA GLN A 33 -1.01 18.50 9.68
C GLN A 33 -2.14 17.56 9.23
N THR A 34 -3.20 18.11 8.63
CA THR A 34 -4.34 17.37 8.06
C THR A 34 -4.66 17.91 6.66
N ILE A 35 -4.70 17.05 5.64
CA ILE A 35 -4.87 17.47 4.23
C ILE A 35 -5.92 16.60 3.51
N GLY A 36 -6.85 17.26 2.79
CA GLY A 36 -7.90 16.66 1.93
C GLY A 36 -7.87 17.18 0.48
N VAL A 37 -7.88 16.30 -0.53
CA VAL A 37 -7.65 16.71 -1.95
C VAL A 37 -8.45 15.90 -2.98
N ARG A 38 -8.93 16.57 -4.06
CA ARG A 38 -9.61 15.96 -5.21
C ARG A 38 -9.16 16.52 -6.57
N VAL A 39 -8.00 16.08 -7.08
CA VAL A 39 -7.42 16.56 -8.38
C VAL A 39 -6.85 15.43 -9.26
N GLN A 40 -6.29 15.74 -10.45
CA GLN A 40 -5.82 14.73 -11.42
C GLN A 40 -4.47 14.11 -11.02
N THR A 41 -3.48 14.92 -10.65
CA THR A 41 -2.17 14.50 -10.10
C THR A 41 -1.90 15.20 -8.76
N ILE A 42 -1.43 14.47 -7.74
CA ILE A 42 -1.30 14.99 -6.36
C ILE A 42 0.01 14.58 -5.71
N GLY A 43 0.75 15.55 -5.16
CA GLY A 43 1.79 15.35 -4.14
C GLY A 43 1.33 15.87 -2.77
N VAL A 44 1.36 15.04 -1.72
CA VAL A 44 0.98 15.48 -0.35
C VAL A 44 1.99 15.06 0.70
N ILE A 45 2.38 16.00 1.57
CA ILE A 45 3.19 15.74 2.77
C ILE A 45 2.47 16.24 4.02
N GLY A 46 2.34 15.38 5.03
CA GLY A 46 1.63 15.73 6.27
C GLY A 46 1.53 14.61 7.30
N GLN A 47 0.94 14.87 8.47
CA GLN A 47 0.79 13.84 9.50
C GLN A 47 -0.38 12.90 9.18
N THR A 48 -1.57 13.44 8.94
CA THR A 48 -2.77 12.68 8.57
C THR A 48 -3.27 13.10 7.19
N ILE A 49 -3.29 12.17 6.23
CA ILE A 49 -3.55 12.49 4.82
C ILE A 49 -4.70 11.65 4.28
N ARG A 50 -5.70 12.31 3.66
CA ARG A 50 -6.78 11.66 2.92
C ARG A 50 -6.87 12.24 1.51
N VAL A 51 -6.59 11.44 0.50
CA VAL A 51 -6.48 11.92 -0.89
C VAL A 51 -7.25 11.05 -1.89
N ARG A 52 -7.81 11.70 -2.92
CA ARG A 52 -8.46 11.05 -4.09
C ARG A 52 -8.00 11.73 -5.38
N GLY A 53 -7.33 11.02 -6.28
CA GLY A 53 -6.79 11.57 -7.55
C GLY A 53 -6.41 10.48 -8.55
N GLN A 54 -6.07 10.77 -9.81
CA GLN A 54 -5.71 9.69 -10.77
C GLN A 54 -4.31 9.15 -10.49
N THR A 55 -3.35 10.05 -10.29
CA THR A 55 -1.96 9.78 -9.90
C THR A 55 -1.68 10.45 -8.55
N ILE A 56 -1.16 9.71 -7.58
CA ILE A 56 -1.02 10.20 -6.21
C ILE A 56 0.33 9.76 -5.62
N GLU A 57 1.11 10.72 -5.14
CA GLU A 57 2.29 10.51 -4.30
C GLU A 57 2.07 11.12 -2.91
N VAL A 58 2.29 10.32 -1.86
CA VAL A 58 1.98 10.74 -0.48
C VAL A 58 3.07 10.33 0.50
N ARG A 59 3.47 11.26 1.37
CA ARG A 59 4.34 10.99 2.52
C ARG A 59 3.71 11.48 3.83
N GLY A 60 3.57 10.60 4.82
CA GLY A 60 2.99 11.00 6.10
C GLY A 60 2.94 9.90 7.17
N GLN A 61 2.34 10.18 8.33
CA GLN A 61 2.22 9.16 9.39
C GLN A 61 1.02 8.25 9.14
N THR A 62 -0.18 8.82 8.96
CA THR A 62 -1.42 8.10 8.71
C THR A 62 -1.99 8.49 7.35
N ILE A 63 -2.12 7.53 6.43
CA ILE A 63 -2.45 7.81 5.04
C ILE A 63 -3.61 6.95 4.55
N ARG A 64 -4.60 7.58 3.89
CA ARG A 64 -5.67 6.90 3.16
C ARG A 64 -5.77 7.42 1.73
N VAL A 65 -5.56 6.53 0.75
CA VAL A 65 -5.56 6.89 -0.67
C VAL A 65 -6.53 6.02 -1.48
N ARG A 66 -7.19 6.61 -2.48
CA ARG A 66 -8.01 5.88 -3.46
C ARG A 66 -7.76 6.35 -4.91
N ARG A 67 -7.73 5.40 -5.88
CA ARG A 67 -7.73 5.48 -7.39
C ARG A 67 -6.45 4.96 -8.10
N GLN A 68 -6.18 5.31 -9.36
CA GLN A 68 -5.48 4.45 -10.33
C GLN A 68 -4.00 4.20 -9.99
N MET A 69 -3.13 5.21 -10.02
CA MET A 69 -1.69 5.08 -9.79
C MET A 69 -1.28 5.73 -8.47
N ILE A 70 -0.73 4.96 -7.54
CA ILE A 70 -0.49 5.42 -6.17
C ILE A 70 0.91 5.03 -5.69
N ARG A 71 1.68 6.01 -5.18
CA ARG A 71 2.91 5.80 -4.40
C ARG A 71 2.73 6.38 -3.00
N VAL A 72 2.97 5.57 -1.96
CA VAL A 72 2.80 6.02 -0.56
C VAL A 72 3.99 5.63 0.31
N ARG A 73 4.45 6.57 1.15
CA ARG A 73 5.39 6.30 2.23
C ARG A 73 4.85 6.78 3.58
N GLY A 74 4.81 5.93 4.59
CA GLY A 74 4.30 6.32 5.91
C GLY A 74 4.33 5.27 7.00
N GLN A 75 3.79 5.56 8.17
CA GLN A 75 3.74 4.60 9.28
C GLN A 75 2.52 3.67 9.16
N THR A 76 1.32 4.25 9.09
CA THR A 76 0.03 3.55 8.97
C THR A 76 -0.66 3.91 7.66
N ILE A 77 -0.83 2.95 6.76
CA ILE A 77 -1.25 3.20 5.38
C ILE A 77 -2.43 2.31 4.99
N ARG A 78 -3.47 2.90 4.39
CA ARG A 78 -4.57 2.19 3.72
C ARG A 78 -4.78 2.70 2.30
N VAL A 79 -4.58 1.83 1.31
CA VAL A 79 -4.65 2.22 -0.11
C VAL A 79 -5.62 1.34 -0.89
N ARG A 80 -6.42 1.94 -1.77
CA ARG A 80 -7.21 1.22 -2.78
C ARG A 80 -6.99 1.78 -4.18
N GLY A 81 -6.52 1.00 -5.12
CA GLY A 81 -6.16 1.50 -6.46
C GLY A 81 -5.98 0.44 -7.54
N GLN A 82 -5.48 0.84 -8.71
CA GLN A 82 -5.17 -0.11 -9.78
C GLN A 82 -3.69 -0.54 -9.69
N THR A 83 -2.77 0.42 -9.74
CA THR A 83 -1.32 0.23 -9.64
C THR A 83 -0.80 0.94 -8.39
N ILE A 84 -0.22 0.20 -7.45
CA ILE A 84 0.07 0.70 -6.10
C ILE A 84 1.49 0.30 -5.67
N GLY A 85 2.30 1.27 -5.26
CA GLY A 85 3.57 1.09 -4.56
C GLY A 85 3.51 1.68 -3.14
N VAL A 86 3.80 0.88 -2.11
CA VAL A 86 3.71 1.35 -0.71
C VAL A 86 4.91 0.93 0.12
N LYS A 87 5.47 1.87 0.90
CA LYS A 87 6.50 1.58 1.91
C LYS A 87 6.08 2.11 3.29
N GLY A 88 6.05 1.26 4.31
CA GLY A 88 5.64 1.69 5.65
C GLY A 88 5.74 0.65 6.76
N GLN A 89 5.21 0.94 7.95
CA GLN A 89 5.22 -0.02 9.07
C GLN A 89 3.99 -0.93 9.03
N THR A 90 2.79 -0.35 9.08
CA THR A 90 1.49 -1.05 9.07
C THR A 90 0.71 -0.68 7.82
N ILE A 91 0.45 -1.66 6.94
CA ILE A 91 -0.03 -1.41 5.58
C ILE A 91 -1.22 -2.31 5.23
N GLY A 92 -2.29 -1.71 4.71
CA GLY A 92 -3.41 -2.42 4.08
C GLY A 92 -3.65 -1.95 2.63
N VAL A 93 -3.54 -2.85 1.65
CA VAL A 93 -3.69 -2.50 0.23
C VAL A 93 -4.73 -3.36 -0.48
N ARG A 94 -5.57 -2.73 -1.31
CA ARG A 94 -6.47 -3.42 -2.25
C ARG A 94 -6.31 -2.87 -3.67
N GLY A 95 -5.96 -3.69 -4.65
CA GLY A 95 -5.79 -3.23 -6.04
C GLY A 95 -5.56 -4.31 -7.07
N GLN A 96 -5.12 -3.95 -8.28
CA GLN A 96 -4.81 -4.93 -9.33
C GLN A 96 -3.33 -5.32 -9.30
N THR A 97 -2.43 -4.34 -9.47
CA THR A 97 -0.98 -4.49 -9.44
C THR A 97 -0.43 -3.79 -8.20
N ILE A 98 0.26 -4.53 -7.33
CA ILE A 98 0.62 -4.06 -6.00
C ILE A 98 2.06 -4.45 -5.65
N GLU A 99 2.86 -3.48 -5.22
CA GLU A 99 4.17 -3.68 -4.61
C GLU A 99 4.21 -3.05 -3.21
N VAL A 100 4.57 -3.84 -2.19
CA VAL A 100 4.57 -3.36 -0.79
C VAL A 100 5.83 -3.78 -0.03
N GLY A 101 6.43 -2.82 0.68
CA GLY A 101 7.51 -3.04 1.64
C GLY A 101 7.15 -2.55 3.04
N GLY A 102 7.27 -3.40 4.07
CA GLY A 102 6.96 -2.96 5.44
C GLY A 102 7.10 -3.99 6.54
N GLN A 103 6.60 -3.69 7.74
CA GLN A 103 6.67 -4.63 8.88
C GLN A 103 5.43 -5.54 8.93
N THR A 104 4.24 -4.94 9.01
CA THR A 104 2.94 -5.63 9.07
C THR A 104 2.10 -5.28 7.85
N ILE A 105 1.78 -6.27 7.01
CA ILE A 105 1.23 -6.04 5.68
C ILE A 105 0.02 -6.95 5.40
N GLY A 106 -1.10 -6.36 4.99
CA GLY A 106 -2.26 -7.05 4.42
C GLY A 106 -2.53 -6.60 2.98
N VAL A 107 -2.54 -7.54 2.03
CA VAL A 107 -2.77 -7.22 0.60
C VAL A 107 -3.86 -8.09 -0.03
N ARG A 108 -4.75 -7.45 -0.80
CA ARG A 108 -5.70 -8.14 -1.70
C ARG A 108 -5.63 -7.61 -3.13
N GLY A 109 -5.32 -8.44 -4.10
CA GLY A 109 -5.23 -8.01 -5.50
C GLY A 109 -5.05 -9.11 -6.53
N GLN A 110 -4.66 -8.76 -7.76
CA GLN A 110 -4.43 -9.73 -8.84
C GLN A 110 -2.94 -10.11 -8.89
N THR A 111 -2.07 -9.14 -9.12
CA THR A 111 -0.61 -9.28 -9.20
C THR A 111 0.04 -8.56 -8.02
N ILE A 112 0.76 -9.32 -7.18
CA ILE A 112 1.21 -8.85 -5.87
C ILE A 112 2.68 -9.22 -5.61
N GLY A 113 3.51 -8.22 -5.29
CA GLY A 113 4.85 -8.37 -4.71
C GLY A 113 4.91 -7.79 -3.30
N VAL A 114 5.35 -8.58 -2.31
CA VAL A 114 5.45 -8.11 -0.91
C VAL A 114 6.78 -8.49 -0.27
N ARG A 115 7.40 -7.54 0.44
CA ARG A 115 8.55 -7.76 1.33
C ARG A 115 8.27 -7.22 2.72
N GLY A 116 8.38 -8.06 3.76
CA GLY A 116 8.15 -7.61 5.13
C GLY A 116 8.33 -8.65 6.22
N GLN A 117 7.92 -8.34 7.46
CA GLN A 117 8.05 -9.28 8.59
C GLN A 117 6.81 -10.16 8.73
N THR A 118 5.64 -9.57 8.90
CA THR A 118 4.35 -10.25 9.07
C THR A 118 3.44 -9.91 7.90
N ILE A 119 3.09 -10.92 7.10
CA ILE A 119 2.47 -10.73 5.79
C ILE A 119 1.24 -11.63 5.60
N GLY A 120 0.11 -11.03 5.24
CA GLY A 120 -1.10 -11.70 4.78
C GLY A 120 -1.48 -11.27 3.36
N VAL A 121 -1.56 -12.22 2.41
CA VAL A 121 -1.85 -11.92 1.00
C VAL A 121 -2.97 -12.80 0.44
N ARG A 122 -3.90 -12.18 -0.29
CA ARG A 122 -4.89 -12.87 -1.12
C ARG A 122 -4.90 -12.35 -2.56
N GLY A 123 -4.65 -13.20 -3.55
CA GLY A 123 -4.64 -12.78 -4.95
C GLY A 123 -4.48 -13.89 -5.98
N GLN A 124 -4.18 -13.55 -7.23
CA GLN A 124 -4.00 -14.53 -8.31
C GLN A 124 -2.53 -14.90 -8.47
N MET A 125 -1.67 -13.92 -8.77
CA MET A 125 -0.22 -14.07 -8.92
C MET A 125 0.50 -13.36 -7.77
N ILE A 126 1.24 -14.12 -6.96
CA ILE A 126 1.77 -13.63 -5.68
C ILE A 126 3.25 -14.00 -5.53
N ARG A 127 4.10 -13.01 -5.22
CA ARG A 127 5.48 -13.21 -4.75
C ARG A 127 5.68 -12.55 -3.39
N VAL A 128 6.14 -13.31 -2.40
CA VAL A 128 6.32 -12.82 -1.02
C VAL A 128 7.69 -13.21 -0.46
N ARG A 129 8.34 -12.25 0.20
CA ARG A 129 9.53 -12.49 1.02
C ARG A 129 9.35 -11.94 2.44
N GLY A 130 9.51 -12.77 3.46
CA GLY A 130 9.36 -12.29 4.85
C GLY A 130 9.63 -13.32 5.94
N GLN A 131 9.31 -12.99 7.20
CA GLN A 131 9.49 -13.90 8.33
C GLN A 131 8.27 -14.79 8.54
N THR A 132 7.10 -14.20 8.76
CA THR A 132 5.82 -14.88 9.00
C THR A 132 4.83 -14.55 7.89
N ILE A 133 4.40 -15.57 7.14
CA ILE A 133 3.71 -15.39 5.87
C ILE A 133 2.47 -16.28 5.78
N GLY A 134 1.32 -15.68 5.50
CA GLY A 134 0.07 -16.36 5.12
C GLY A 134 -0.38 -15.95 3.72
N VAL A 135 -0.54 -16.91 2.80
CA VAL A 135 -0.91 -16.62 1.40
C VAL A 135 -2.06 -17.51 0.92
N ARG A 136 -3.04 -16.90 0.24
CA ARG A 136 -4.08 -17.61 -0.52
C ARG A 136 -4.14 -17.09 -1.97
N GLY A 137 -3.94 -17.96 -2.96
CA GLY A 137 -4.01 -17.55 -4.36
C GLY A 137 -3.95 -18.66 -5.39
N GLN A 138 -3.74 -18.33 -6.66
CA GLN A 138 -3.62 -19.32 -7.75
C GLN A 138 -2.16 -19.71 -7.94
N THR A 139 -1.30 -18.76 -8.29
CA THR A 139 0.14 -18.94 -8.53
C THR A 139 0.95 -18.19 -7.48
N ILE A 140 1.74 -18.92 -6.70
CA ILE A 140 2.34 -18.42 -5.47
C ILE A 140 3.82 -18.77 -5.38
N GLY A 141 4.67 -17.77 -5.17
CA GLY A 141 6.08 -17.91 -4.80
C GLY A 141 6.36 -17.28 -3.43
N VAL A 142 6.87 -18.04 -2.47
CA VAL A 142 7.17 -17.54 -1.11
C VAL A 142 8.57 -17.92 -0.65
N LYS A 143 9.30 -16.96 -0.06
CA LYS A 143 10.53 -17.22 0.69
C LYS A 143 10.43 -16.64 2.10
N GLY A 144 10.58 -17.47 3.13
CA GLY A 144 10.51 -16.99 4.51
C GLY A 144 10.83 -18.02 5.59
N GLN A 145 10.62 -17.67 6.86
CA GLN A 145 10.88 -18.58 7.98
C GLN A 145 9.66 -19.44 8.28
N THR A 146 8.53 -18.81 8.59
CA THR A 146 7.24 -19.46 8.89
C THR A 146 6.23 -19.15 7.78
N ILE A 147 5.75 -20.20 7.10
CA ILE A 147 4.97 -20.08 5.87
C ILE A 147 3.69 -20.93 5.95
N GLY A 148 2.54 -20.31 5.69
CA GLY A 148 1.26 -20.97 5.43
C GLY A 148 0.71 -20.59 4.07
N VAL A 149 0.51 -21.56 3.17
CA VAL A 149 0.06 -21.30 1.79
C VAL A 149 -1.10 -22.19 1.38
N ARG A 150 -2.12 -21.60 0.74
CA ARG A 150 -3.19 -22.32 0.04
C ARG A 150 -3.33 -21.82 -1.40
N GLY A 151 -3.18 -22.70 -2.39
CA GLY A 151 -3.32 -22.31 -3.79
C GLY A 151 -3.31 -23.46 -4.79
N GLN A 152 -3.19 -23.14 -6.08
CA GLN A 152 -3.13 -24.14 -7.15
C GLN A 152 -1.68 -24.52 -7.44
N THR A 153 -0.86 -23.53 -7.79
CA THR A 153 0.57 -23.67 -8.12
C THR A 153 1.41 -22.94 -7.07
N ILE A 154 2.27 -23.67 -6.36
CA ILE A 154 2.96 -23.18 -5.17
C ILE A 154 4.45 -23.53 -5.23
N GLY A 155 5.30 -22.52 -5.15
CA GLY A 155 6.73 -22.65 -4.87
C GLY A 155 7.07 -21.98 -3.53
N VAL A 156 7.60 -22.73 -2.57
CA VAL A 156 7.92 -22.22 -1.23
C VAL A 156 9.34 -22.56 -0.81
N ARG A 157 10.03 -21.62 -0.18
CA ARG A 157 11.32 -21.86 0.48
C ARG A 157 11.34 -21.33 1.91
N GLY A 158 11.58 -22.19 2.89
CA GLY A 158 11.60 -21.79 4.29
C GLY A 158 11.94 -22.88 5.30
N GLN A 159 11.80 -22.56 6.59
CA GLN A 159 12.12 -23.46 7.71
C GLN A 159 10.85 -24.21 8.17
N THR A 160 9.79 -23.47 8.52
CA THR A 160 8.50 -24.02 8.93
C THR A 160 7.46 -23.76 7.85
N ILE A 161 6.95 -24.82 7.23
CA ILE A 161 6.08 -24.71 6.04
C ILE A 161 4.82 -25.56 6.20
N ARG A 162 3.65 -24.94 5.99
CA ARG A 162 2.35 -25.61 5.81
C ARG A 162 1.77 -25.24 4.45
N VAL A 163 1.51 -26.23 3.59
CA VAL A 163 1.01 -25.99 2.23
C VAL A 163 -0.20 -26.87 1.93
N ARG A 164 -1.20 -26.29 1.24
CA ARG A 164 -2.30 -27.02 0.62
C ARG A 164 -2.50 -26.54 -0.83
N GLY A 165 -2.31 -27.43 -1.80
CA GLY A 165 -2.51 -27.10 -3.21
C GLY A 165 -2.45 -28.30 -4.14
N GLN A 166 -2.49 -28.04 -5.44
CA GLN A 166 -2.50 -29.06 -6.49
C GLN A 166 -1.07 -29.36 -6.98
N MET A 167 -0.29 -28.33 -7.27
CA MET A 167 1.11 -28.41 -7.69
C MET A 167 1.98 -27.69 -6.65
N ILE A 168 2.89 -28.43 -6.01
CA ILE A 168 3.68 -27.95 -4.87
C ILE A 168 5.16 -28.26 -5.08
N GLY A 169 6.00 -27.22 -5.04
CA GLY A 169 7.45 -27.32 -4.88
C GLY A 169 7.88 -26.71 -3.54
N VAL A 170 8.58 -27.49 -2.72
CA VAL A 170 9.10 -27.07 -1.40
C VAL A 170 10.61 -27.21 -1.39
N GLY A 171 11.33 -26.17 -0.99
CA GLY A 171 12.78 -26.22 -0.74
C GLY A 171 13.13 -25.64 0.62
N GLY A 172 14.12 -26.18 1.32
CA GLY A 172 14.51 -25.70 2.64
C GLY A 172 15.57 -26.59 3.27
N GLN A 173 16.37 -26.05 4.18
CA GLN A 173 17.17 -26.88 5.08
C GLN A 173 16.28 -27.30 6.24
N LEU A 174 16.27 -28.60 6.53
CA LEU A 174 15.70 -29.18 7.75
C LEU A 174 16.40 -28.60 8.98
#